data_AF-A0A6I4JZJ9-F1
#
_entry.id   AF-A0A6I4JZJ9-F1
#
_cell.length_a   1.000
_cell.length_b   1.000
_cell.length_c   1.000
_cell.angle_alpha   90.00
_cell.angle_beta   90.00
_cell.angle_gamma   90.00
#
_symmetry.space_group_name_H-M   'P 1'
#
loop_
_entity.id
_entity.type
_entity.pdbx_description
1 polymer ?
#
loop_
_entity_poly.entity_id
_entity_poly.type
_entity_poly.pdbx_seq_one_letter_code
_entity_poly.pdbx_strand_id
1 'polypeptide(L)'
;MKRFAAIPLEFCLKISGFVLSLFLGSCLVNHASAEGAAVEPSYQSQADQAQQLLAKAIERYRQIGDQALAEFSRQGAFVQGEQYVYVVDTHGVMLASGGPSALYIGRNITALIDPSLGAAFTNALNQPESQAIHSQEYHWMNWHDGKVERKRAFFQRVDDKVFAVGYYLPRSSPSAAQALLDDALKDMKNEPHDTIARINQLDPKLTRDDLYVFVIDTDNMKMVAHGYNRRLIGTDFRQLMSVDGQPVGQQMLTAIEGRDKALTHYLWRNPVTQKPEPKETLLERSGHYIVAVGYYANADENAKR
;
A
#
# COMPACT_ATOMS: atom_id res chain seq x y z
N MET A 1 -24.76 32.94 -70.69
CA MET A 1 -25.00 31.95 -71.77
C MET A 1 -23.77 31.99 -72.65
N LYS A 2 -22.94 30.96 -72.87
CA LYS A 2 -23.12 29.51 -72.91
C LYS A 2 -21.91 28.79 -72.27
N ARG A 3 -22.20 27.64 -71.67
CA ARG A 3 -21.31 26.56 -71.20
C ARG A 3 -20.73 25.75 -72.38
N PHE A 4 -19.72 24.92 -72.11
CA PHE A 4 -19.56 23.47 -72.40
C PHE A 4 -18.03 23.16 -72.31
N ALA A 5 -17.54 22.36 -71.34
CA ALA A 5 -17.41 20.87 -71.35
C ALA A 5 -16.43 20.38 -72.46
N ALA A 6 -15.52 19.40 -72.33
CA ALA A 6 -15.22 18.37 -71.34
C ALA A 6 -13.98 17.53 -71.81
N ILE A 7 -13.19 16.92 -70.88
CA ILE A 7 -12.69 15.49 -70.89
C ILE A 7 -11.51 15.12 -71.87
N PRO A 8 -10.64 14.08 -71.67
CA PRO A 8 -9.92 13.49 -70.50
C PRO A 8 -8.42 13.10 -70.79
N LEU A 9 -7.74 12.40 -69.87
CA LEU A 9 -7.27 10.99 -69.99
C LEU A 9 -5.87 10.70 -69.34
N GLU A 10 -5.91 9.81 -68.33
CA GLU A 10 -4.93 8.78 -67.93
C GLU A 10 -3.43 9.14 -67.78
N PHE A 11 -2.90 9.01 -66.56
CA PHE A 11 -1.85 8.01 -66.36
C PHE A 11 -1.94 7.38 -64.97
N CYS A 12 -2.21 6.09 -65.00
CA CYS A 12 -2.23 5.14 -63.91
C CYS A 12 -0.79 4.77 -63.52
N LEU A 13 -0.44 4.82 -62.23
CA LEU A 13 0.50 3.83 -61.69
C LEU A 13 0.19 3.56 -60.21
N LYS A 14 -0.38 2.39 -59.97
CA LYS A 14 -0.52 1.73 -58.68
C LYS A 14 0.85 1.35 -58.15
N ILE A 15 1.13 1.63 -56.87
CA ILE A 15 1.93 0.74 -56.02
C ILE A 15 1.22 0.61 -54.67
N SER A 16 1.03 -0.64 -54.26
CA SER A 16 0.37 -1.10 -53.05
C SER A 16 0.98 -0.58 -51.75
N GLY A 17 0.10 -0.17 -50.85
CA GLY A 17 -0.09 -0.80 -49.54
C GLY A 17 1.10 -0.88 -48.57
N PHE A 18 1.03 -0.12 -47.49
CA PHE A 18 1.17 -0.68 -46.15
C PHE A 18 0.50 0.23 -45.11
N VAL A 19 -0.12 -0.43 -44.14
CA VAL A 19 -0.86 0.13 -43.01
C VAL A 19 0.09 0.86 -42.06
N LEU A 20 -0.28 2.07 -41.61
CA LEU A 20 0.24 2.62 -40.36
C LEU A 20 -0.90 3.22 -39.53
N SER A 21 -1.65 2.32 -38.89
CA SER A 21 -2.42 2.66 -37.70
C SER A 21 -1.41 2.71 -36.54
N LEU A 22 -1.15 3.90 -36.01
CA LEU A 22 -0.38 4.03 -34.76
C LEU A 22 -1.23 4.82 -33.78
N PHE A 23 -1.84 4.03 -32.90
CA PHE A 23 -2.60 4.41 -31.73
C PHE A 23 -1.89 5.51 -30.94
N LEU A 24 -2.64 6.56 -30.58
CA LEU A 24 -2.32 7.40 -29.44
C LEU A 24 -2.33 6.50 -28.18
N GLY A 25 -1.16 6.00 -27.81
CA GLY A 25 -0.93 5.41 -26.49
C GLY A 25 -0.93 6.54 -25.46
N SER A 26 -2.11 6.95 -25.02
CA SER A 26 -2.25 7.76 -23.81
C SER A 26 -1.84 6.87 -22.64
N CYS A 27 -0.58 7.01 -22.18
CA CYS A 27 -0.14 6.47 -20.90
C CYS A 27 -0.90 7.20 -19.79
N LEU A 28 -2.11 6.74 -19.51
CA LEU A 28 -2.77 7.01 -18.24
C LEU A 28 -1.96 6.29 -17.16
N VAL A 29 -1.07 7.02 -16.53
CA VAL A 29 -0.53 6.65 -15.24
C VAL A 29 -1.73 6.67 -14.29
N ASN A 30 -2.34 5.50 -14.05
CA ASN A 30 -3.34 5.34 -13.00
C ASN A 30 -2.65 5.58 -11.65
N HIS A 31 -2.57 6.85 -11.23
CA HIS A 31 -2.53 7.16 -9.81
C HIS A 31 -3.92 6.82 -9.28
N ALA A 32 -4.10 5.57 -8.86
CA ALA A 32 -5.26 5.19 -8.08
C ALA A 32 -5.17 5.95 -6.75
N SER A 33 -5.81 7.12 -6.68
CA SER A 33 -6.17 7.73 -5.42
C SER A 33 -7.03 6.72 -4.68
N ALA A 34 -6.54 6.18 -3.56
CA ALA A 34 -7.23 5.18 -2.74
C ALA A 34 -8.40 5.78 -1.94
N GLU A 35 -9.21 6.63 -2.58
CA GLU A 35 -10.43 7.18 -2.02
C GLU A 35 -11.54 6.14 -2.23
N GLY A 36 -12.00 5.50 -1.15
CA GLY A 36 -13.10 4.52 -1.22
C GLY A 36 -12.72 3.06 -1.44
N ALA A 37 -11.47 2.65 -1.16
CA ALA A 37 -11.12 1.23 -1.10
C ALA A 37 -11.89 0.53 0.04
N ALA A 38 -12.43 -0.67 -0.23
CA ALA A 38 -13.11 -1.46 0.80
C ALA A 38 -12.21 -1.69 2.02
N VAL A 39 -12.80 -1.77 3.21
CA VAL A 39 -12.07 -2.16 4.42
C VAL A 39 -11.77 -3.64 4.32
N GLU A 40 -10.49 -3.98 4.47
CA GLU A 40 -10.07 -5.38 4.53
C GLU A 40 -10.70 -6.06 5.75
N PRO A 41 -11.24 -7.29 5.64
CA PRO A 41 -11.95 -7.95 6.74
C PRO A 41 -11.16 -8.02 8.05
N SER A 42 -9.83 -8.17 7.96
CA SER A 42 -8.91 -8.24 9.11
C SER A 42 -8.83 -6.93 9.91
N TYR A 43 -9.29 -5.81 9.32
CA TYR A 43 -9.28 -4.48 9.93
C TYR A 43 -10.68 -3.91 10.18
N GLN A 44 -11.75 -4.70 9.99
CA GLN A 44 -13.12 -4.22 10.13
C GLN A 44 -13.39 -3.66 11.53
N SER A 45 -12.92 -4.34 12.58
CA SER A 45 -13.13 -3.88 13.96
C SER A 45 -12.46 -2.53 14.24
N GLN A 46 -11.24 -2.33 13.73
CA GLN A 46 -10.50 -1.08 13.86
C GLN A 46 -11.19 0.03 13.08
N ALA A 47 -11.73 -0.28 11.90
CA ALA A 47 -12.49 0.66 11.10
C ALA A 47 -13.76 1.11 11.82
N ASP A 48 -14.53 0.17 12.38
CA ASP A 48 -15.75 0.46 13.12
C ASP A 48 -15.46 1.35 14.34
N GLN A 49 -14.41 1.03 15.10
CA GLN A 49 -13.97 1.84 16.25
C GLN A 49 -13.56 3.26 15.83
N ALA A 50 -12.82 3.40 14.72
CA ALA A 50 -12.38 4.70 14.23
C ALA A 50 -13.57 5.56 13.77
N GLN A 51 -14.54 4.97 13.08
CA GLN A 51 -15.77 5.66 12.65
C GLN A 51 -16.64 6.07 13.85
N GLN A 52 -16.77 5.20 14.86
CA GLN A 52 -17.48 5.52 16.11
C GLN A 52 -16.83 6.68 16.86
N LEU A 53 -15.49 6.68 16.96
CA LEU A 53 -14.74 7.75 17.61
C LEU A 53 -14.87 9.08 16.84
N LEU A 54 -14.84 9.03 15.51
CA LEU A 54 -15.06 10.19 14.64
C LEU A 54 -16.47 10.77 14.85
N ALA A 55 -17.50 9.93 14.81
CA ALA A 55 -18.89 10.34 15.03
C ALA A 55 -19.07 10.99 16.40
N LYS A 56 -18.47 10.41 17.45
CA LYS A 56 -18.48 10.96 18.81
C LYS A 56 -17.81 12.35 18.87
N ALA A 57 -16.70 12.55 18.17
CA ALA A 57 -15.99 13.82 18.13
C ALA A 57 -16.81 14.91 17.43
N ILE A 58 -17.41 14.58 16.29
CA ILE A 58 -18.28 15.48 15.53
C ILE A 58 -19.50 15.87 16.35
N GLU A 59 -20.16 14.91 17.01
CA GLU A 59 -21.29 15.19 17.89
C GLU A 59 -20.88 16.11 19.05
N ARG A 60 -19.72 15.87 19.65
CA ARG A 60 -19.21 16.74 20.71
C ARG A 60 -18.97 18.16 20.20
N TYR A 61 -18.36 18.31 19.03
CA TYR A 61 -18.16 19.62 18.42
C TYR A 61 -19.50 20.33 18.10
N ARG A 62 -20.51 19.62 17.61
CA ARG A 62 -21.85 20.21 17.37
C ARG A 62 -22.51 20.74 18.65
N GLN A 63 -22.23 20.14 19.80
CA GLN A 63 -22.81 20.55 21.09
C GLN A 63 -22.17 21.79 21.69
N ILE A 64 -20.85 21.95 21.56
CA ILE A 64 -20.09 22.99 22.30
C ILE A 64 -19.15 23.83 21.42
N GLY A 65 -19.15 23.61 20.10
CA GLY A 65 -18.30 24.31 19.14
C GLY A 65 -16.81 24.12 19.40
N ASP A 66 -16.04 25.17 19.15
CA ASP A 66 -14.57 25.18 19.25
C ASP A 66 -14.03 24.80 20.63
N GLN A 67 -14.84 24.88 21.69
CA GLN A 67 -14.45 24.41 23.02
C GLN A 67 -14.11 22.90 23.03
N ALA A 68 -14.67 22.12 22.10
CA ALA A 68 -14.37 20.70 21.96
C ALA A 68 -12.92 20.41 21.51
N LEU A 69 -12.26 21.35 20.81
CA LEU A 69 -10.90 21.14 20.27
C LEU A 69 -9.87 20.87 21.38
N ALA A 70 -10.04 21.48 22.55
CA ALA A 70 -9.21 21.22 23.72
C ALA A 70 -9.42 19.81 24.29
N GLU A 71 -10.61 19.22 24.13
CA GLU A 71 -10.89 17.83 24.52
C GLU A 71 -10.22 16.83 23.60
N PHE A 72 -10.13 17.14 22.30
CA PHE A 72 -9.45 16.29 21.31
C PHE A 72 -7.93 16.35 21.44
N SER A 73 -7.38 17.38 22.06
CA SER A 73 -5.93 17.60 22.18
C SER A 73 -5.31 17.07 23.48
N ARG A 74 -6.07 16.33 24.28
CA ARG A 74 -5.61 15.75 25.56
C ARG A 74 -5.97 14.27 25.66
N GLN A 75 -5.24 13.56 26.51
CA GLN A 75 -5.58 12.18 26.86
C GLN A 75 -6.99 12.12 27.46
N GLY A 76 -7.76 11.10 27.08
CA GLY A 76 -9.13 10.92 27.56
C GLY A 76 -10.06 10.32 26.51
N ALA A 77 -11.32 10.77 26.50
CA ALA A 77 -12.42 10.14 25.78
C ALA A 77 -12.32 10.11 24.24
N PHE A 78 -11.34 10.83 23.68
CA PHE A 78 -11.07 10.98 22.24
C PHE A 78 -9.72 10.38 21.81
N VAL A 79 -9.09 9.62 22.70
CA VAL A 79 -7.87 8.84 22.45
C VAL A 79 -8.11 7.41 22.95
N GLN A 80 -8.02 6.42 22.07
CA GLN A 80 -8.20 5.00 22.35
C GLN A 80 -7.06 4.20 21.73
N GLY A 81 -6.04 3.90 22.54
CA GLY A 81 -4.83 3.24 22.05
C GLY A 81 -4.16 4.08 20.95
N GLU A 82 -4.10 3.53 19.74
CA GLU A 82 -3.52 4.20 18.56
C GLU A 82 -4.52 5.05 17.77
N GLN A 83 -5.81 4.99 18.11
CA GLN A 83 -6.86 5.79 17.48
C GLN A 83 -7.07 7.08 18.26
N TYR A 84 -7.00 8.20 17.56
CA TYR A 84 -7.16 9.53 18.16
C TYR A 84 -7.80 10.47 17.17
N VAL A 85 -8.51 11.46 17.70
CA VAL A 85 -9.08 12.56 16.90
C VAL A 85 -7.98 13.56 16.55
N TYR A 86 -7.97 14.00 15.30
CA TYR A 86 -7.26 15.20 14.88
C TYR A 86 -8.15 16.04 13.97
N VAL A 87 -7.95 17.36 14.01
CA VAL A 87 -8.78 18.34 13.32
C VAL A 87 -7.89 19.32 12.60
N VAL A 88 -8.18 19.56 11.32
CA VAL A 88 -7.48 20.53 10.49
C VAL A 88 -8.53 21.47 9.88
N ASP A 89 -8.26 22.76 9.85
CA ASP A 89 -9.12 23.69 9.11
C ASP A 89 -8.94 23.58 7.59
N THR A 90 -9.83 24.19 6.81
CA THR A 90 -9.76 24.18 5.34
C THR A 90 -8.57 24.94 4.76
N HIS A 91 -7.82 25.69 5.58
CA HIS A 91 -6.58 26.34 5.18
C HIS A 91 -5.35 25.46 5.46
N GLY A 92 -5.53 24.31 6.09
CA GLY A 92 -4.47 23.37 6.44
C GLY A 92 -3.84 23.63 7.81
N VAL A 93 -4.47 24.42 8.69
CA VAL A 93 -4.00 24.64 10.06
C VAL A 93 -4.45 23.50 10.95
N MET A 94 -3.52 22.86 11.66
CA MET A 94 -3.83 21.85 12.67
C MET A 94 -4.49 22.53 13.87
N LEU A 95 -5.75 22.21 14.14
CA LEU A 95 -6.54 22.80 15.23
C LEU A 95 -6.52 21.95 16.50
N ALA A 96 -6.48 20.63 16.36
CA ALA A 96 -6.45 19.71 17.48
C ALA A 96 -5.82 18.37 17.08
N SER A 97 -5.18 17.70 18.03
CA SER A 97 -4.72 16.32 17.84
C SER A 97 -4.46 15.62 19.16
N GLY A 98 -5.01 14.42 19.30
CA GLY A 98 -4.74 13.53 20.43
C GLY A 98 -3.49 12.66 20.24
N GLY A 99 -2.79 12.80 19.10
CA GLY A 99 -1.64 11.96 18.73
C GLY A 99 -0.38 12.78 18.38
N PRO A 100 0.59 12.19 17.66
CA PRO A 100 1.88 12.83 17.39
C PRO A 100 1.80 14.17 16.63
N SER A 101 0.70 14.45 15.93
CA SER A 101 0.49 15.76 15.30
C SER A 101 0.12 16.89 16.27
N ALA A 102 0.01 16.63 17.58
CA ALA A 102 -0.19 17.65 18.60
C ALA A 102 0.91 18.73 18.59
N LEU A 103 2.13 18.37 18.19
CA LEU A 103 3.26 19.30 18.03
C LEU A 103 3.04 20.35 16.93
N TYR A 104 2.06 20.13 16.05
CA TYR A 104 1.74 21.03 14.94
C TYR A 104 0.52 21.91 15.18
N ILE A 105 -0.14 21.82 16.34
CA ILE A 105 -1.31 22.65 16.66
C ILE A 105 -0.97 24.13 16.49
N GLY A 106 -1.83 24.86 15.78
CA GLY A 106 -1.66 26.27 15.41
C GLY A 106 -0.76 26.52 14.20
N ARG A 107 -0.22 25.48 13.55
CA ARG A 107 0.62 25.60 12.35
C ARG A 107 -0.13 25.15 11.11
N ASN A 108 0.14 25.82 9.99
CA ASN A 108 -0.23 25.32 8.67
C ASN A 108 0.67 24.12 8.32
N ILE A 109 0.07 22.95 8.15
CA ILE A 109 0.79 21.70 7.91
C ILE A 109 0.87 21.32 6.42
N THR A 110 0.27 22.10 5.52
CA THR A 110 0.26 21.80 4.07
C THR A 110 1.68 21.65 3.51
N ALA A 111 2.63 22.46 3.99
CA ALA A 111 4.03 22.39 3.58
C ALA A 111 4.85 21.30 4.31
N LEU A 112 4.31 20.71 5.37
CA LEU A 112 4.95 19.65 6.17
C LEU A 112 4.56 18.25 5.69
N ILE A 113 3.54 18.17 4.84
CA ILE A 113 3.04 16.92 4.30
C ILE A 113 3.91 16.50 3.11
N ASP A 114 4.22 15.21 3.05
CA ASP A 114 4.97 14.63 1.95
C ASP A 114 4.31 14.96 0.59
N PRO A 115 5.07 15.29 -0.47
CA PRO A 115 4.50 15.62 -1.78
C PRO A 115 3.57 14.55 -2.34
N SER A 116 3.80 13.26 -2.04
CA SER A 116 2.91 12.16 -2.45
C SER A 116 1.55 12.18 -1.75
N LEU A 117 1.47 12.79 -0.57
CA LEU A 117 0.24 12.95 0.22
C LEU A 117 -0.44 14.31 0.01
N GLY A 118 0.30 15.32 -0.46
CA GLY A 118 -0.19 16.70 -0.58
C GLY A 118 -1.45 16.84 -1.44
N ALA A 119 -1.57 16.08 -2.53
CA ALA A 119 -2.76 16.10 -3.39
C ALA A 119 -3.99 15.52 -2.68
N ALA A 120 -3.85 14.35 -2.05
CA ALA A 120 -4.95 13.71 -1.30
C ALA A 120 -5.38 14.56 -0.09
N PHE A 121 -4.42 15.19 0.60
CA PHE A 121 -4.71 16.11 1.69
C PHE A 121 -5.48 17.35 1.20
N THR A 122 -5.03 17.95 0.09
CA THR A 122 -5.72 19.10 -0.53
C THR A 122 -7.15 18.73 -0.93
N ASN A 123 -7.35 17.53 -1.50
CA ASN A 123 -8.68 17.03 -1.82
C ASN A 123 -9.55 16.88 -0.57
N ALA A 124 -9.01 16.32 0.52
CA ALA A 124 -9.73 16.18 1.79
C ALA A 124 -10.18 17.53 2.37
N LEU A 125 -9.34 18.57 2.30
CA LEU A 125 -9.68 19.93 2.74
C LEU A 125 -10.75 20.60 1.85
N ASN A 126 -10.76 20.27 0.56
CA ASN A 126 -11.69 20.83 -0.42
C ASN A 126 -13.01 20.06 -0.54
N GLN A 127 -13.17 18.93 0.16
CA GLN A 127 -14.45 18.23 0.19
C GLN A 127 -15.56 19.17 0.65
N PRO A 128 -16.73 19.18 -0.02
CA PRO A 128 -17.87 19.97 0.44
C PRO A 128 -18.34 19.45 1.81
N GLU A 129 -18.94 20.33 2.60
CA GLU A 129 -19.58 19.90 3.83
C GLU A 129 -20.70 18.90 3.51
N SER A 130 -20.67 17.75 4.18
CA SER A 130 -21.69 16.72 4.00
C SER A 130 -21.73 15.78 5.21
N GLN A 131 -22.78 14.96 5.27
CA GLN A 131 -22.83 13.84 6.22
C GLN A 131 -22.01 12.62 5.76
N ALA A 132 -21.40 12.67 4.57
CA ALA A 132 -20.60 11.57 4.07
C ALA A 132 -19.28 11.46 4.84
N ILE A 133 -18.93 10.23 5.20
CA ILE A 133 -17.61 9.90 5.74
C ILE A 133 -16.74 9.48 4.56
N HIS A 134 -15.62 10.16 4.41
CA HIS A 134 -14.59 9.84 3.42
C HIS A 134 -13.47 9.04 4.08
N SER A 135 -12.62 8.41 3.27
CA SER A 135 -11.44 7.72 3.79
C SER A 135 -10.24 7.87 2.87
N GLN A 136 -9.05 7.87 3.46
CA GLN A 136 -7.79 7.98 2.75
C GLN A 136 -6.72 7.13 3.45
N GLU A 137 -5.87 6.49 2.67
CA GLU A 137 -4.65 5.85 3.16
C GLU A 137 -3.42 6.72 2.89
N TYR A 138 -2.51 6.70 3.85
CA TYR A 138 -1.22 7.39 3.80
C TYR A 138 -0.25 6.80 4.82
N HIS A 139 1.04 7.14 4.72
CA HIS A 139 2.04 6.73 5.70
C HIS A 139 2.21 7.79 6.78
N TRP A 140 2.19 7.37 8.04
CA TRP A 140 2.31 8.28 9.18
C TRP A 140 3.08 7.66 10.32
N MET A 141 3.73 8.49 11.14
CA MET A 141 4.48 8.02 12.29
C MET A 141 3.53 7.48 13.37
N ASN A 142 3.65 6.18 13.66
CA ASN A 142 3.04 5.55 14.81
C ASN A 142 3.80 5.95 16.07
N TRP A 143 3.14 6.63 17.00
CA TRP A 143 3.73 7.08 18.26
C TRP A 143 4.10 5.94 19.22
N HIS A 144 3.53 4.75 19.03
CA HIS A 144 3.76 3.63 19.92
C HIS A 144 5.19 3.10 19.79
N ASP A 145 5.71 3.07 18.56
CA ASP A 145 7.04 2.54 18.26
C ASP A 145 7.94 3.49 17.44
N GLY A 146 7.44 4.67 17.10
CA GLY A 146 8.16 5.71 16.35
C GLY A 146 8.34 5.41 14.87
N LYS A 147 7.73 4.33 14.34
CA LYS A 147 7.90 3.95 12.93
C LYS A 147 6.90 4.65 12.04
N VAL A 148 7.29 4.88 10.79
CA VAL A 148 6.36 5.31 9.75
C VAL A 148 5.64 4.08 9.23
N GLU A 149 4.33 4.05 9.39
CA GLU A 149 3.48 2.90 9.03
C GLU A 149 2.31 3.37 8.17
N ARG A 150 1.80 2.48 7.33
CA ARG A 150 0.57 2.74 6.58
C ARG A 150 -0.59 2.94 7.55
N LYS A 151 -1.35 4.01 7.36
CA LYS A 151 -2.51 4.41 8.17
C LYS A 151 -3.70 4.64 7.25
N ARG A 152 -4.87 4.14 7.64
CA ARG A 152 -6.14 4.54 7.03
C ARG A 152 -6.86 5.49 7.98
N ALA A 153 -7.28 6.65 7.47
CA ALA A 153 -8.08 7.60 8.22
C ALA A 153 -9.44 7.80 7.58
N PHE A 154 -10.47 7.83 8.42
CA PHE A 154 -11.78 8.34 8.09
C PHE A 154 -11.86 9.81 8.43
N PHE A 155 -12.53 10.58 7.58
CA PHE A 155 -12.68 11.99 7.81
C PHE A 155 -14.03 12.51 7.33
N GLN A 156 -14.47 13.59 7.96
CA GLN A 156 -15.68 14.31 7.59
C GLN A 156 -15.47 15.80 7.84
N ARG A 157 -15.93 16.61 6.89
CA ARG A 157 -15.96 18.06 7.04
C ARG A 157 -17.23 18.51 7.77
N VAL A 158 -17.06 19.40 8.73
CA VAL A 158 -18.11 20.14 9.43
C VAL A 158 -17.67 21.59 9.52
N ASP A 159 -18.48 22.52 9.02
CA ASP A 159 -18.09 23.93 8.82
C ASP A 159 -16.79 24.07 7.99
N ASP A 160 -15.80 24.79 8.53
CA ASP A 160 -14.45 25.00 8.01
C ASP A 160 -13.42 24.01 8.56
N LYS A 161 -13.88 22.89 9.15
CA LYS A 161 -13.01 21.92 9.85
C LYS A 161 -13.18 20.51 9.31
N VAL A 162 -12.07 19.83 9.07
CA VAL A 162 -12.00 18.41 8.73
C VAL A 162 -11.62 17.63 9.98
N PHE A 163 -12.57 16.85 10.48
CA PHE A 163 -12.38 15.92 11.60
C PHE A 163 -11.92 14.59 11.06
N ALA A 164 -10.93 13.98 11.68
CA ALA A 164 -10.42 12.69 11.24
C ALA A 164 -9.99 11.79 12.40
N VAL A 165 -10.15 10.49 12.18
CA VAL A 165 -9.68 9.41 13.05
C VAL A 165 -9.17 8.28 12.15
N GLY A 166 -8.03 7.69 12.51
CA GLY A 166 -7.48 6.58 11.73
C GLY A 166 -6.77 5.53 12.56
N TYR A 167 -6.49 4.41 11.91
CA TYR A 167 -5.83 3.24 12.47
C TYR A 167 -4.68 2.79 11.56
N TYR A 168 -3.68 2.14 12.14
CA TYR A 168 -2.52 1.64 11.39
C TYR A 168 -2.81 0.26 10.76
N LEU A 169 -2.18 0.03 9.61
CA LEU A 169 -2.30 -1.17 8.76
C LEU A 169 -0.93 -1.87 8.68
N PRO A 170 -0.41 -2.46 9.77
CA PRO A 170 0.94 -3.03 9.83
C PRO A 170 1.12 -4.31 8.98
N ARG A 171 0.03 -4.83 8.41
CA ARG A 171 0.01 -6.04 7.58
C ARG A 171 -0.68 -5.76 6.26
N SER A 172 -0.11 -6.28 5.18
CA SER A 172 -0.69 -6.27 3.85
C SER A 172 -1.63 -7.44 3.61
N SER A 173 -2.42 -7.34 2.55
CA SER A 173 -3.42 -8.35 2.20
C SER A 173 -2.82 -9.46 1.35
N PRO A 174 -3.48 -10.64 1.31
CA PRO A 174 -3.14 -11.70 0.36
C PRO A 174 -3.16 -11.23 -1.10
N SER A 175 -4.12 -10.35 -1.45
CA SER A 175 -4.23 -9.79 -2.80
C SER A 175 -3.06 -8.89 -3.16
N ALA A 176 -2.57 -8.08 -2.22
CA ALA A 176 -1.39 -7.24 -2.43
C ALA A 176 -0.11 -8.08 -2.58
N ALA A 177 0.02 -9.17 -1.83
CA ALA A 177 1.14 -10.11 -1.99
C ALA A 177 1.13 -10.79 -3.36
N GLN A 178 -0.04 -11.22 -3.84
CA GLN A 178 -0.17 -11.81 -5.17
C GLN A 178 0.18 -10.80 -6.27
N ALA A 179 -0.32 -9.56 -6.18
CA ALA A 179 -0.01 -8.52 -7.15
C ALA A 179 1.50 -8.23 -7.23
N LEU A 180 2.18 -8.13 -6.07
CA LEU A 180 3.63 -7.94 -6.04
C LEU A 180 4.39 -9.15 -6.61
N LEU A 181 3.91 -10.38 -6.37
CA LEU A 181 4.51 -11.57 -6.97
C LEU A 181 4.37 -11.55 -8.50
N ASP A 182 3.18 -11.21 -9.02
CA ASP A 182 2.92 -11.14 -10.45
C ASP A 182 3.83 -10.11 -11.15
N ASP A 183 3.98 -8.92 -10.55
CA ASP A 183 4.89 -7.88 -11.03
C ASP A 183 6.36 -8.35 -11.01
N ALA A 184 6.79 -8.95 -9.90
CA ALA A 184 8.15 -9.47 -9.77
C ALA A 184 8.44 -10.60 -10.77
N LEU A 185 7.50 -11.50 -11.02
CA LEU A 185 7.63 -12.57 -12.02
C LEU A 185 7.73 -12.00 -13.44
N LYS A 186 6.95 -10.96 -13.75
CA LYS A 186 7.04 -10.29 -15.04
C LYS A 186 8.44 -9.69 -15.24
N ASP A 187 8.95 -8.99 -14.24
CA ASP A 187 10.30 -8.40 -14.28
C ASP A 187 11.38 -9.49 -14.37
N MET A 188 11.28 -10.57 -13.58
CA MET A 188 12.21 -11.71 -13.59
C MET A 188 12.23 -12.49 -14.91
N LYS A 189 11.14 -12.51 -15.67
CA LYS A 189 11.08 -13.15 -17.00
C LYS A 189 11.82 -12.33 -18.07
N ASN A 190 11.84 -11.01 -17.94
CA ASN A 190 12.41 -10.12 -18.94
C ASN A 190 13.87 -9.76 -18.61
N GLU A 191 14.14 -9.39 -17.35
CA GLU A 191 15.40 -8.78 -16.91
C GLU A 191 15.81 -9.33 -15.53
N PRO A 192 16.13 -10.64 -15.40
CA PRO A 192 16.36 -11.28 -14.10
C PRO A 192 17.52 -10.68 -13.31
N HIS A 193 18.64 -10.38 -13.96
CA HIS A 193 19.81 -9.80 -13.29
C HIS A 193 19.51 -8.42 -12.68
N ASP A 194 18.85 -7.55 -13.45
CA ASP A 194 18.54 -6.19 -13.03
C ASP A 194 17.42 -6.19 -11.98
N THR A 195 16.46 -7.09 -12.11
CA THR A 195 15.40 -7.30 -11.11
C THR A 195 15.99 -7.76 -9.78
N ILE A 196 16.89 -8.75 -9.78
CA ILE A 196 17.62 -9.20 -8.58
C ILE A 196 18.39 -8.04 -7.94
N ALA A 197 19.09 -7.23 -8.75
CA ALA A 197 19.83 -6.07 -8.26
C ALA A 197 18.89 -5.05 -7.59
N ARG A 198 17.75 -4.73 -8.21
CA ARG A 198 16.73 -3.82 -7.66
C ARG A 198 16.14 -4.32 -6.35
N ILE A 199 15.81 -5.60 -6.25
CA ILE A 199 15.34 -6.23 -5.00
C ILE A 199 16.39 -6.02 -3.89
N ASN A 200 17.66 -6.30 -4.20
CA ASN A 200 18.76 -6.19 -3.24
C ASN A 200 19.13 -4.74 -2.86
N GLN A 201 18.72 -3.78 -3.68
CA GLN A 201 18.81 -2.34 -3.42
C GLN A 201 17.58 -1.79 -2.69
N LEU A 202 16.62 -2.65 -2.32
CA LEU A 202 15.38 -2.28 -1.63
C LEU A 202 14.55 -1.27 -2.45
N ASP A 203 14.42 -1.50 -3.76
CA ASP A 203 13.55 -0.70 -4.62
C ASP A 203 12.14 -0.63 -4.03
N PRO A 204 11.59 0.58 -3.74
CA PRO A 204 10.27 0.75 -3.12
C PRO A 204 9.10 0.22 -3.98
N LYS A 205 9.34 -0.14 -5.25
CA LYS A 205 8.37 -0.88 -6.07
C LYS A 205 8.32 -2.38 -5.76
N LEU A 206 9.42 -2.94 -5.23
CA LEU A 206 9.60 -4.36 -4.94
C LEU A 206 9.65 -4.67 -3.42
N THR A 207 9.60 -3.63 -2.60
CA THR A 207 9.39 -3.72 -1.15
C THR A 207 8.48 -2.59 -0.68
N ARG A 208 7.49 -2.91 0.14
CA ARG A 208 6.55 -1.96 0.72
C ARG A 208 6.05 -2.48 2.06
N ASP A 209 6.32 -1.74 3.13
CA ASP A 209 5.92 -2.09 4.50
C ASP A 209 6.32 -3.55 4.86
N ASP A 210 5.36 -4.47 4.91
CA ASP A 210 5.57 -5.89 5.20
C ASP A 210 5.76 -6.78 3.97
N LEU A 211 5.49 -6.26 2.76
CA LEU A 211 5.68 -6.97 1.50
C LEU A 211 7.10 -6.81 0.99
N TYR A 212 7.71 -7.92 0.62
CA TYR A 212 9.02 -7.95 -0.01
C TYR A 212 9.18 -9.21 -0.86
N VAL A 213 9.91 -9.08 -1.96
CA VAL A 213 10.30 -10.19 -2.83
C VAL A 213 11.58 -10.84 -2.31
N PHE A 214 11.66 -12.17 -2.37
CA PHE A 214 12.93 -12.89 -2.28
C PHE A 214 13.01 -13.95 -3.38
N VAL A 215 14.24 -14.26 -3.80
CA VAL A 215 14.51 -15.10 -4.97
C VAL A 215 15.56 -16.15 -4.63
N ILE A 216 15.26 -17.39 -5.00
CA ILE A 216 16.13 -18.55 -4.84
C ILE A 216 16.58 -18.98 -6.23
N ASP A 217 17.89 -19.18 -6.41
CA ASP A 217 18.47 -19.82 -7.58
C ASP A 217 18.48 -21.34 -7.36
N THR A 218 17.82 -22.09 -8.24
CA THR A 218 17.69 -23.55 -8.11
C THR A 218 18.90 -24.32 -8.61
N ASP A 219 19.83 -23.69 -9.33
CA ASP A 219 21.04 -24.36 -9.82
C ASP A 219 22.06 -24.56 -8.68
N ASN A 220 22.12 -23.61 -7.74
CA ASN A 220 23.05 -23.64 -6.61
C ASN A 220 22.36 -23.60 -5.24
N MET A 221 21.03 -23.54 -5.21
CA MET A 221 20.19 -23.48 -4.00
C MET A 221 20.47 -22.28 -3.09
N LYS A 222 21.00 -21.18 -3.63
CA LYS A 222 21.26 -19.96 -2.85
C LYS A 222 20.12 -18.97 -2.96
N MET A 223 19.93 -18.20 -1.90
CA MET A 223 19.11 -17.00 -1.96
C MET A 223 19.88 -15.89 -2.67
N VAL A 224 19.45 -15.53 -3.88
CA VAL A 224 20.11 -14.52 -4.73
C VAL A 224 19.53 -13.13 -4.54
N ALA A 225 18.30 -13.03 -4.04
CA ALA A 225 17.71 -11.75 -3.69
C ALA A 225 16.86 -11.80 -2.41
N HIS A 226 16.87 -10.72 -1.63
CA HIS A 226 15.95 -10.53 -0.51
C HIS A 226 15.65 -9.04 -0.26
N GLY A 227 14.41 -8.62 -0.52
CA GLY A 227 13.95 -7.23 -0.45
C GLY A 227 13.71 -6.69 0.97
N TYR A 228 14.37 -7.27 1.97
CA TYR A 228 14.31 -6.79 3.35
C TYR A 228 15.57 -7.16 4.12
N ASN A 229 15.81 -8.46 4.33
CA ASN A 229 16.97 -8.96 5.08
C ASN A 229 18.13 -9.34 4.15
N ARG A 230 18.94 -8.35 3.78
CA ARG A 230 20.11 -8.54 2.90
C ARG A 230 21.17 -9.52 3.42
N ARG A 231 21.18 -9.84 4.72
CA ARG A 231 22.11 -10.83 5.30
C ARG A 231 21.85 -12.26 4.82
N LEU A 232 20.65 -12.51 4.28
CA LEU A 232 20.29 -13.82 3.75
C LEU A 232 20.77 -14.05 2.32
N ILE A 233 21.23 -13.00 1.63
CA ILE A 233 21.74 -13.11 0.26
C ILE A 233 23.04 -13.93 0.27
N GLY A 234 23.13 -14.91 -0.62
CA GLY A 234 24.26 -15.82 -0.78
C GLY A 234 24.25 -17.03 0.16
N THR A 235 23.35 -17.06 1.14
CA THR A 235 23.17 -18.21 2.05
C THR A 235 22.53 -19.40 1.31
N ASP A 236 22.84 -20.61 1.78
CA ASP A 236 22.19 -21.84 1.31
C ASP A 236 20.73 -21.84 1.79
N PHE A 237 19.79 -21.78 0.85
CA PHE A 237 18.36 -21.71 1.16
C PHE A 237 17.86 -22.95 1.90
N ARG A 238 18.51 -24.10 1.70
CA ARG A 238 18.23 -25.34 2.44
C ARG A 238 18.62 -25.22 3.91
N GLN A 239 19.31 -24.19 4.35
CA GLN A 239 19.65 -24.03 5.77
C GLN A 239 18.77 -22.98 6.44
N LEU A 240 17.77 -22.45 5.73
CA LEU A 240 16.89 -21.42 6.24
C LEU A 240 15.98 -22.00 7.33
N MET A 241 16.11 -21.43 8.53
CA MET A 241 15.29 -21.75 9.69
C MET A 241 14.31 -20.62 9.99
N SER A 242 13.08 -20.97 10.38
CA SER A 242 12.11 -20.03 10.93
C SER A 242 12.49 -19.59 12.35
N VAL A 243 11.76 -18.61 12.87
CA VAL A 243 11.99 -18.06 14.22
C VAL A 243 11.76 -19.07 15.35
N ASP A 244 10.96 -20.11 15.09
CA ASP A 244 10.68 -21.24 15.97
C ASP A 244 11.54 -22.48 15.65
N GLY A 245 12.57 -22.34 14.80
CA GLY A 245 13.57 -23.38 14.53
C GLY A 245 13.15 -24.44 13.52
N GLN A 246 12.05 -24.24 12.77
CA GLN A 246 11.63 -25.17 11.73
C GLN A 246 12.46 -24.99 10.45
N PRO A 247 12.76 -26.06 9.70
CA PRO A 247 13.53 -26.01 8.45
C PRO A 247 12.69 -25.49 7.28
N VAL A 248 12.29 -24.21 7.35
CA VAL A 248 11.37 -23.59 6.39
C VAL A 248 11.90 -23.64 4.96
N GLY A 249 13.22 -23.57 4.76
CA GLY A 249 13.85 -23.71 3.45
C GLY A 249 13.50 -25.05 2.78
N GLN A 250 13.70 -26.18 3.48
CA GLN A 250 13.29 -27.50 2.98
C GLN A 250 11.80 -27.58 2.76
N GLN A 251 10.99 -27.10 3.71
CA GLN A 251 9.53 -27.18 3.61
C GLN A 251 9.02 -26.49 2.35
N MET A 252 9.59 -25.33 2.00
CA MET A 252 9.28 -24.62 0.75
C MET A 252 9.70 -25.39 -0.49
N LEU A 253 10.91 -25.95 -0.50
CA LEU A 253 11.39 -26.73 -1.63
C LEU A 253 10.56 -27.98 -1.87
N THR A 254 10.16 -28.69 -0.81
CA THR A 254 9.23 -29.81 -0.88
C THR A 254 7.85 -29.37 -1.37
N ALA A 255 7.34 -28.23 -0.92
CA ALA A 255 6.01 -27.75 -1.32
C ALA A 255 5.92 -27.42 -2.83
N ILE A 256 7.01 -26.96 -3.44
CA ILE A 256 7.10 -26.60 -4.87
C ILE A 256 7.75 -27.70 -5.74
N GLU A 257 8.05 -28.86 -5.17
CA GLU A 257 8.62 -29.98 -5.91
C GLU A 257 7.62 -30.50 -6.96
N GLY A 258 8.06 -30.57 -8.22
CA GLY A 258 7.21 -30.99 -9.34
C GLY A 258 6.05 -30.03 -9.67
N ARG A 259 6.05 -28.80 -9.14
CA ARG A 259 5.00 -27.79 -9.34
C ARG A 259 5.59 -26.45 -9.76
N ASP A 260 4.79 -25.64 -10.44
CA ASP A 260 5.15 -24.27 -10.81
C ASP A 260 4.82 -23.26 -9.71
N LYS A 261 3.81 -23.55 -8.89
CA LYS A 261 3.36 -22.69 -7.79
C LYS A 261 3.18 -23.47 -6.50
N ALA A 262 3.45 -22.81 -5.38
CA ALA A 262 3.18 -23.35 -4.04
C ALA A 262 2.80 -22.22 -3.07
N LEU A 263 2.13 -22.60 -1.99
CA LEU A 263 1.84 -21.75 -0.84
C LEU A 263 2.44 -22.43 0.39
N THR A 264 3.11 -21.67 1.25
CA THR A 264 3.70 -22.17 2.49
C THR A 264 3.36 -21.29 3.67
N HIS A 265 3.34 -21.90 4.85
CA HIS A 265 3.00 -21.24 6.10
C HIS A 265 4.08 -21.51 7.15
N TYR A 266 4.56 -20.47 7.82
CA TYR A 266 5.61 -20.56 8.83
C TYR A 266 5.62 -19.29 9.71
N LEU A 267 6.30 -19.36 10.86
CA LEU A 267 6.54 -18.17 11.67
C LEU A 267 7.76 -17.39 11.14
N TRP A 268 7.59 -16.09 10.94
CA TRP A 268 8.68 -15.21 10.52
C TRP A 268 8.61 -13.88 11.25
N ARG A 269 9.75 -13.18 11.35
CA ARG A 269 9.75 -11.82 11.91
C ARG A 269 9.09 -10.88 10.91
N ASN A 270 8.03 -10.18 11.32
CA ASN A 270 7.40 -9.13 10.53
C ASN A 270 8.31 -7.88 10.52
N PRO A 271 8.65 -7.30 9.35
CA PRO A 271 9.54 -6.13 9.26
C PRO A 271 8.92 -4.85 9.83
N VAL A 272 7.59 -4.74 9.86
CA VAL A 272 6.88 -3.59 10.42
C VAL A 272 6.78 -3.75 11.94
N THR A 273 6.12 -4.80 12.42
CA THR A 273 5.87 -4.99 13.86
C THR A 273 7.09 -5.48 14.64
N GLN A 274 8.11 -6.00 13.95
CA GLN A 274 9.30 -6.65 14.50
C GLN A 274 9.01 -7.88 15.38
N LYS A 275 7.78 -8.39 15.38
CA LYS A 275 7.37 -9.57 16.15
C LYS A 275 7.43 -10.83 15.28
N PRO A 276 7.69 -12.02 15.86
CA PRO A 276 7.36 -13.30 15.24
C PRO A 276 5.85 -13.36 14.95
N GLU A 277 5.49 -13.55 13.69
CA GLU A 277 4.09 -13.62 13.25
C GLU A 277 3.92 -14.74 12.22
N PRO A 278 2.72 -15.34 12.12
CA PRO A 278 2.41 -16.26 11.05
C PRO A 278 2.49 -15.56 9.70
N LYS A 279 3.25 -16.17 8.78
CA LYS A 279 3.45 -15.68 7.42
C LYS A 279 3.04 -16.75 6.43
N GLU A 280 2.21 -16.36 5.47
CA GLU A 280 1.92 -17.16 4.29
C GLU A 280 2.78 -16.63 3.13
N THR A 281 3.45 -17.52 2.39
CA THR A 281 4.32 -17.15 1.27
C THR A 281 3.92 -17.91 0.03
N LEU A 282 3.63 -17.13 -1.01
CA LEU A 282 3.41 -17.57 -2.38
C LEU A 282 4.78 -17.79 -3.02
N LEU A 283 4.95 -18.91 -3.71
CA LEU A 283 6.14 -19.25 -4.48
C LEU A 283 5.74 -19.55 -5.91
N GLU A 284 6.51 -19.06 -6.87
CA GLU A 284 6.32 -19.36 -8.29
C GLU A 284 7.66 -19.45 -9.03
N ARG A 285 7.75 -20.41 -9.96
CA ARG A 285 8.94 -20.61 -10.79
C ARG A 285 9.04 -19.59 -11.92
N SER A 286 10.25 -19.10 -12.18
CA SER A 286 10.61 -18.30 -13.34
C SER A 286 11.97 -18.74 -13.87
N GLY A 287 11.98 -19.69 -14.82
CA GLY A 287 13.21 -20.36 -15.25
C GLY A 287 13.82 -21.20 -14.13
N HIS A 288 15.11 -21.01 -13.87
CA HIS A 288 15.82 -21.64 -12.74
C HIS A 288 15.71 -20.84 -11.43
N TYR A 289 14.78 -19.88 -11.35
CA TYR A 289 14.49 -19.15 -10.13
C TYR A 289 13.17 -19.58 -9.51
N ILE A 290 13.11 -19.55 -8.18
CA ILE A 290 11.87 -19.50 -7.42
C ILE A 290 11.73 -18.08 -6.89
N VAL A 291 10.65 -17.40 -7.29
CA VAL A 291 10.31 -16.04 -6.83
C VAL A 291 9.24 -16.18 -5.76
N ALA A 292 9.41 -15.48 -4.65
CA ALA A 292 8.51 -15.61 -3.51
C ALA A 292 8.16 -14.26 -2.87
N VAL A 293 6.90 -14.13 -2.48
CA VAL A 293 6.33 -12.99 -1.76
C VAL A 293 5.37 -13.53 -0.71
N GLY A 294 5.36 -12.94 0.48
CA GLY A 294 4.42 -13.36 1.51
C GLY A 294 3.76 -12.20 2.24
N TYR A 295 2.66 -12.52 2.91
CA TYR A 295 1.88 -11.63 3.76
C TYR A 295 1.79 -12.20 5.17
N TYR A 296 1.60 -11.31 6.14
CA TYR A 296 1.48 -11.66 7.55
C TYR A 296 0.01 -11.66 7.98
N ALA A 297 -0.37 -12.62 8.81
CA ALA A 297 -1.68 -12.67 9.44
C ALA A 297 -1.54 -12.41 10.95
N ASN A 298 -2.61 -11.93 11.58
CA ASN A 298 -2.67 -11.95 13.05
C ASN A 298 -2.79 -13.40 13.55
N ALA A 299 -2.16 -13.71 14.68
CA ALA A 299 -2.24 -15.06 15.29
C ALA A 299 -3.70 -15.53 15.51
N ASP A 300 -4.62 -14.59 15.76
CA ASP A 300 -6.04 -14.86 15.99
C ASP A 300 -6.84 -15.20 14.71
N GLU A 301 -6.35 -14.87 13.51
CA GLU A 301 -7.04 -15.19 12.24
C GLU A 301 -6.90 -16.67 11.86
N ASN A 302 -5.78 -17.30 12.22
CA ASN A 302 -5.55 -18.72 11.94
C ASN A 302 -6.17 -19.66 12.98
N ALA A 303 -6.58 -19.17 14.14
CA ALA A 303 -7.37 -19.97 15.09
C ALA A 303 -8.79 -20.28 14.58
N LYS A 304 -9.20 -19.70 13.44
CA LYS A 304 -10.52 -19.87 12.82
C LYS A 304 -10.49 -20.60 11.47
N ARG A 305 -9.32 -21.05 10.99
CA ARG A 305 -9.17 -21.84 9.75
C ARG A 305 -8.75 -23.26 10.10
#